data_AF-A0A927G263-F1
#
_entry.id   AF-A0A927G263-F1
#
_cell.length_a   1.000
_cell.length_b   1.000
_cell.length_c   1.000
_cell.angle_alpha   90.00
_cell.angle_beta   90.00
_cell.angle_gamma   90.00
#
_symmetry.space_group_name_H-M   'P 1'
#
loop_
_entity.id
_entity.type
_entity.pdbx_description
1 polymer ?
#
loop_
_entity_poly.entity_id
_entity_poly.type
_entity_poly.pdbx_seq_one_letter_code
_entity_poly.pdbx_strand_id
1 'polypeptide(L)' 'MFIVIFVILIVFGYLIDKRNFPILGLNYINKKELDLTTLIKVDVSDYNESYKNPVKGAINVPVAYLKRY' A
#
# COMPACT_ATOMS: atom_id res chain seq x y z
N MET A 1 20.91 -12.04 26.17
CA MET A 1 21.27 -11.95 24.73
C MET A 1 20.12 -12.41 23.82
N PHE A 2 19.57 -13.62 23.99
CA PHE A 2 18.45 -14.13 23.17
C PHE A 2 17.17 -13.29 23.20
N ILE A 3 16.77 -12.77 24.37
CA ILE A 3 15.58 -11.91 24.50
C ILE A 3 15.72 -10.62 23.69
N VAL A 4 16.91 -9.99 23.71
CA VAL A 4 17.17 -8.76 22.96
C VAL A 4 17.12 -9.02 21.45
N ILE A 5 17.71 -10.13 21.00
CA ILE A 5 17.66 -10.55 19.59
C ILE A 5 16.21 -10.81 19.16
N PHE A 6 15.42 -11.47 20.00
CA PHE A 6 14.01 -11.76 19.73
C PHE A 6 13.16 -10.48 19.59
N VAL A 7 13.36 -9.51 20.48
CA VAL A 7 12.69 -8.20 20.41
C VAL A 7 13.08 -7.45 19.13
N ILE A 8 14.36 -7.46 18.77
CA ILE A 8 14.85 -6.85 17.53
C ILE A 8 14.17 -7.51 16.32
N LEU A 9 14.09 -8.84 16.26
CA LEU A 9 13.42 -9.55 15.17
C LEU A 9 11.95 -9.18 15.03
N ILE A 10 11.22 -9.00 16.15
CA ILE A 10 9.82 -8.56 16.13
C ILE A 10 9.70 -7.14 15.57
N VAL A 11 10.55 -6.22 16.00
CA VAL A 11 10.51 -4.82 15.54
C VAL A 11 10.83 -4.75 14.04
N PHE A 12 11.86 -5.45 13.59
CA PHE A 12 12.21 -5.50 12.16
C PHE A 12 11.12 -6.20 11.34
N GLY A 13 10.54 -7.28 11.84
CA GLY A 13 9.39 -7.95 11.22
C GLY A 13 8.22 -6.98 11.02
N TYR A 14 7.81 -6.28 12.09
CA TYR A 14 6.74 -5.29 12.03
C TYR A 14 6.99 -4.15 11.04
N LEU A 15 8.24 -3.65 10.98
CA LEU A 15 8.61 -2.57 10.05
C LEU A 15 8.59 -3.03 8.58
N ILE A 16 8.98 -4.27 8.32
CA ILE A 16 8.93 -4.88 6.99
C ILE A 16 7.48 -5.18 6.59
N ASP A 17 6.69 -5.73 7.53
CA ASP A 17 5.30 -6.11 7.32
C ASP A 17 4.41 -4.92 6.96
N LYS A 18 4.60 -3.76 7.61
CA LYS A 18 3.82 -2.55 7.32
C LYS A 18 3.90 -2.11 5.85
N ARG A 19 4.94 -2.50 5.11
CA ARG A 19 5.13 -2.11 3.71
C ARG A 19 4.67 -3.16 2.69
N ASN A 20 4.60 -4.43 3.06
CA ASN A 20 4.47 -5.50 2.07
C ASN A 20 3.48 -6.60 2.46
N PHE A 21 2.70 -6.44 3.54
CA PHE A 21 1.74 -7.48 3.91
C PHE A 21 0.71 -7.65 2.79
N PRO A 22 0.64 -8.83 2.15
CA PRO A 22 -0.34 -9.07 1.12
C PRO A 22 -1.73 -8.98 1.75
N ILE A 23 -2.58 -8.12 1.20
CA ILE A 23 -3.97 -8.07 1.63
C ILE A 23 -4.59 -9.40 1.22
N LEU A 24 -5.05 -10.17 2.21
CA LEU A 24 -5.71 -11.46 2.01
C LEU A 24 -6.88 -11.28 1.02
N GLY A 25 -6.89 -12.12 -0.02
CA GLY A 25 -7.91 -12.09 -1.07
C GLY A 25 -7.63 -11.14 -2.24
N LEU A 26 -6.49 -10.44 -2.26
CA LEU A 26 -6.05 -9.68 -3.45
C LEU A 26 -4.99 -10.45 -4.23
N ASN A 27 -5.12 -10.44 -5.55
CA ASN A 27 -4.08 -10.95 -6.45
C ASN A 27 -2.93 -9.95 -6.52
N TYR A 28 -1.71 -10.46 -6.43
CA TYR A 28 -0.53 -9.66 -6.77
C TYR A 28 -0.55 -9.33 -8.25
N ILE A 29 -0.43 -8.04 -8.57
CA ILE A 29 -0.37 -7.55 -9.94
C ILE A 29 1.07 -7.14 -10.24
N ASN A 30 1.71 -7.84 -11.18
CA ASN A 30 3.02 -7.43 -11.68
C ASN A 30 2.86 -6.20 -12.57
N LYS A 31 3.39 -5.06 -12.12
CA LYS A 31 3.32 -3.79 -12.87
C LYS A 31 3.94 -3.87 -14.28
N LYS A 32 4.85 -4.80 -14.52
CA LYS A 32 5.48 -5.00 -15.84
C LYS A 32 4.56 -5.66 -16.86
N GLU A 33 3.52 -6.35 -16.39
CA GLU A 33 2.54 -7.06 -17.22
C GLU A 33 1.29 -6.21 -17.47
N LEU A 34 1.21 -5.01 -16.88
CA LEU A 34 0.07 -4.12 -17.02
C LEU A 34 0.25 -3.17 -18.20
N ASP A 35 -0.70 -3.22 -19.13
CA ASP A 35 -0.90 -2.13 -20.07
C ASP A 35 -1.57 -0.95 -19.35
N LEU A 36 -0.75 0.03 -18.96
CA LEU A 36 -1.19 1.22 -18.24
C LEU A 36 -2.09 2.14 -19.08
N THR A 37 -2.24 1.90 -20.39
CA THR A 37 -3.12 2.70 -21.25
C THR A 37 -4.58 2.26 -21.19
N THR A 38 -4.85 1.02 -20.75
CA THR A 38 -6.20 0.45 -20.70
C THR A 38 -6.83 0.47 -19.31
N LEU A 39 -6.08 0.92 -18.30
CA LEU A 39 -6.48 0.84 -16.90
C LEU A 39 -6.51 2.21 -16.23
N ILE A 40 -7.59 2.47 -15.49
CA ILE A 40 -7.68 3.64 -14.62
C ILE A 40 -7.01 3.29 -13.30
N LYS A 41 -6.01 4.08 -12.93
CA LYS A 41 -5.33 3.95 -11.65
C LYS A 41 -6.04 4.81 -10.62
N VAL A 42 -6.51 4.19 -9.55
CA VAL A 42 -7.17 4.89 -8.43
C VAL A 42 -6.30 4.74 -7.20
N ASP A 43 -5.89 5.87 -6.62
CA ASP A 43 -5.20 5.91 -5.33
C ASP A 43 -6.23 6.17 -4.22
N VAL A 44 -6.40 5.20 -3.33
CA VAL A 44 -7.40 5.25 -2.25
C VAL A 44 -6.88 5.83 -0.93
N SER A 45 -5.63 6.29 -0.92
CA SER A 45 -4.98 6.89 0.26
C SER A 45 -5.61 8.24 0.61
N ASP A 46 -5.48 8.66 1.87
CA ASP A 46 -5.89 10.00 2.27
C ASP A 46 -5.18 11.07 1.44
N TYR A 47 -5.90 12.16 1.16
CA TYR A 47 -5.38 13.25 0.32
C TYR A 47 -4.03 13.79 0.84
N ASN A 48 -3.90 13.93 2.16
CA ASN A 48 -2.68 14.44 2.80
C ASN A 48 -1.46 13.52 2.60
N GLU A 49 -1.68 12.22 2.38
CA GLU A 49 -0.63 11.26 2.07
C GLU A 49 -0.34 11.24 0.56
N SER A 50 -1.40 11.18 -0.26
CA SER A 50 -1.30 11.17 -1.72
C SER A 50 -0.60 12.42 -2.26
N TYR A 51 -0.91 13.61 -1.70
CA TYR A 51 -0.27 14.87 -2.08
C TYR A 51 1.25 14.86 -1.88
N LYS A 52 1.75 14.19 -0.84
CA LYS A 52 3.18 14.13 -0.53
C LYS A 52 3.94 13.13 -1.41
N ASN A 53 3.26 12.09 -1.88
CA ASN A 53 3.85 11.05 -2.71
C ASN A 53 2.87 10.60 -3.80
N PRO A 54 2.60 11.45 -4.81
CA PRO A 54 1.55 11.18 -5.77
C PRO A 54 1.91 10.02 -6.70
N VAL A 55 0.95 9.13 -6.91
CA VAL A 55 1.11 8.04 -7.87
C VAL A 55 0.84 8.58 -9.28
N LYS A 56 1.89 8.62 -10.13
CA LYS A 56 1.76 9.12 -11.51
C LYS A 56 0.63 8.44 -12.27
N GLY A 57 -0.24 9.25 -12.88
CA GLY A 57 -1.39 8.80 -13.67
C GLY A 57 -2.56 8.26 -12.83
N ALA A 58 -2.50 8.36 -11.50
CA ALA A 58 -3.60 7.97 -10.64
C ALA A 58 -4.54 9.14 -10.31
N ILE A 59 -5.82 8.82 -10.16
CA ILE A 59 -6.83 9.70 -9.57
C ILE A 59 -6.90 9.37 -8.08
N ASN A 60 -6.68 10.37 -7.22
CA ASN A 60 -6.84 10.17 -5.77
C ASN A 60 -8.33 10.21 -5.39
N VAL A 61 -8.82 9.11 -4.82
CA VAL A 61 -10.18 8.95 -4.30
C VAL A 61 -10.05 8.36 -2.89
N PRO A 62 -9.85 9.20 -1.85
CA PRO A 62 -9.66 8.72 -0.49
C PRO A 62 -10.76 7.74 -0.07
N VAL A 63 -10.39 6.64 0.59
CA VAL A 63 -11.34 5.59 0.99
C VAL A 63 -12.50 6.14 1.84
N ALA A 64 -12.25 7.19 2.63
CA ALA A 64 -13.26 7.89 3.41
C ALA A 64 -14.40 8.47 2.55
N TYR A 65 -14.18 8.67 1.26
CA TYR A 65 -15.17 9.23 0.33
C TYR A 65 -16.01 8.14 -0.33
N LEU A 66 -15.49 6.91 -0.41
CA LEU A 66 -16.18 5.76 -1.01
C LEU A 66 -17.31 5.22 -0.11
N LYS A 67 -17.17 5.34 1.20
CA LYS A 67 -18.08 4.74 2.19
C LYS A 67 -19.23 5.66 2.62
N ARG A 68 -19.61 6.64 1.78
CA ARG A 68 -20.56 7.67 2.21
C ARG A 68 -22.03 7.26 2.16
N TYR A 69 -22.44 6.17 1.49
CA TYR A 69 -23.80 5.61 1.55
C TYR A 69 -23.77 4.10 1.28
#